data_AF-A0A7U9DS19-F1
#
_entry.id   AF-A0A7U9DS19-F1
#
_cell.length_a   1.000
_cell.length_b   1.000
_cell.length_c   1.000
_cell.angle_alpha   90.00
_cell.angle_beta   90.00
_cell.angle_gamma   90.00
#
_symmetry.space_group_name_H-M   'P 1'
#
loop_
_entity.id
_entity.type
_entity.pdbx_description
1 polymer ?
#
loop_
_entity_poly.entity_id
_entity_poly.type
_entity_poly.pdbx_seq_one_letter_code
_entity_poly.pdbx_strand_id
1 'polypeptide(L)' 'MADDAQLCPECSQPLKSGGLVLSKRDDDGLRVCRSVWRCADRHTWWQWADRPEEVLESCPVPELFR' A
#
# COMPACT_ATOMS: atom_id res chain seq x y z
N MET A 1 -5.46 16.81 -8.84
CA MET A 1 -4.79 15.51 -8.68
C MET A 1 -3.83 15.70 -7.53
N ALA A 2 -4.26 15.38 -6.30
CA ALA A 2 -3.41 15.56 -5.14
C ALA A 2 -2.39 14.42 -5.16
N ASP A 3 -1.18 14.75 -5.57
CA ASP A 3 0.03 14.03 -5.18
C ASP A 3 0.21 14.29 -3.67
N ASP A 4 -0.75 13.82 -2.87
CA ASP A 4 -0.59 13.77 -1.42
C ASP A 4 0.39 12.64 -1.20
N ALA A 5 1.68 13.00 -1.22
CA ALA A 5 2.78 12.07 -1.04
C ALA A 5 2.60 11.39 0.31
N GLN A 6 1.90 10.25 0.32
CA GLN A 6 1.64 9.48 1.51
C GLN A 6 2.97 9.25 2.22
N LEU A 7 3.05 9.65 3.49
CA LEU A 7 4.26 9.49 4.26
C LEU A 7 4.27 8.11 4.92
N CYS A 8 5.44 7.52 5.00
CA CYS A 8 5.64 6.29 5.74
C CYS A 8 5.35 6.54 7.22
N PRO A 9 4.42 5.81 7.88
CA PRO A 9 4.11 6.04 9.28
C PRO A 9 5.29 5.78 10.23
N GLU A 10 6.28 4.97 9.81
CA GLU A 10 7.46 4.64 10.62
C GLU A 10 8.61 5.64 10.49
N CYS A 11 8.84 6.19 9.30
CA CYS A 11 10.04 7.01 9.03
C CYS A 11 9.74 8.39 8.44
N SER A 12 8.46 8.72 8.26
CA SER A 12 7.97 9.98 7.68
C SER A 12 8.55 10.31 6.30
N GLN A 13 9.13 9.32 5.62
CA GLN A 13 9.67 9.45 4.27
C GLN A 13 8.53 9.35 3.25
N PRO A 14 8.65 10.03 2.10
CA PRO A 14 7.66 9.92 1.03
C PRO A 14 7.57 8.48 0.52
N LEU A 15 6.36 7.96 0.43
CA LEU A 15 6.07 6.67 -0.20
C LEU A 15 6.01 6.84 -1.72
N LYS A 16 6.57 5.88 -2.43
CA LYS A 16 6.44 5.73 -3.88
C LYS A 16 5.53 4.55 -4.19
N SER A 17 4.74 4.67 -5.25
CA SER A 17 3.91 3.58 -5.74
C SER A 17 4.79 2.44 -6.26
N GLY A 18 4.61 1.25 -5.70
CA GLY A 18 5.32 0.02 -6.04
C GLY A 18 4.54 -0.93 -6.95
N GLY A 19 3.27 -0.63 -7.23
CA GLY A 19 2.41 -1.43 -8.12
C GLY A 19 1.03 -1.69 -7.53
N LEU A 20 0.30 -2.61 -8.16
CA LEU A 20 -1.01 -3.09 -7.73
C LEU A 20 -0.98 -4.61 -7.54
N VAL A 21 -1.59 -5.09 -6.45
CA VAL A 21 -1.64 -6.51 -6.10
C VAL A 21 -3.09 -6.93 -5.99
N LEU A 22 -3.49 -7.90 -6.79
CA LEU A 22 -4.82 -8.47 -6.67
C LEU A 22 -4.89 -9.33 -5.40
N SER A 23 -5.67 -8.88 -4.41
CA SER A 23 -5.83 -9.54 -3.11
C SER A 23 -7.29 -9.86 -2.86
N LYS A 24 -7.56 -10.99 -2.21
CA LYS A 24 -8.92 -11.27 -1.72
C LYS A 24 -9.15 -10.50 -0.43
N ARG A 25 -10.20 -9.69 -0.37
CA ARG A 25 -10.64 -9.01 0.85
C ARG A 25 -11.42 -10.01 1.69
N ASP A 26 -11.04 -10.18 2.94
CA ASP A 26 -11.66 -11.17 3.82
C ASP A 26 -13.11 -10.79 4.15
N ASP A 27 -13.36 -9.48 4.33
CA ASP A 27 -14.66 -8.89 4.67
C ASP A 27 -15.80 -9.29 3.71
N ASP A 28 -15.67 -9.03 2.41
CA ASP A 28 -16.70 -9.32 1.42
C ASP A 28 -16.34 -10.50 0.49
N GLY A 29 -15.17 -11.11 0.67
CA GLY A 29 -14.68 -12.22 -0.15
C GLY A 29 -14.31 -11.86 -1.60
N LEU A 30 -14.43 -10.59 -1.98
CA LEU A 30 -14.14 -10.10 -3.33
C LEU A 30 -12.64 -10.00 -3.58
N ARG A 31 -12.22 -10.14 -4.84
CA ARG A 31 -10.85 -9.85 -5.26
C ARG A 31 -10.76 -8.40 -5.70
N VAL A 32 -9.97 -7.62 -4.98
CA VAL A 32 -9.78 -6.20 -5.25
C VAL A 32 -8.30 -5.88 -5.28
N CYS A 33 -7.90 -4.87 -6.05
CA CYS A 33 -6.51 -4.46 -6.12
C CYS A 33 -6.11 -3.71 -4.85
N ARG A 34 -4.95 -4.05 -4.28
CA ARG A 34 -4.25 -3.23 -3.29
C ARG A 34 -3.16 -2.43 -3.98
N SER A 35 -3.14 -1.12 -3.75
CA SER A 35 -2.03 -0.25 -4.11
C SER A 35 -0.88 -0.48 -3.16
N VAL A 36 0.30 -0.77 -3.71
CA VAL A 36 1.52 -0.98 -2.93
C VAL A 36 2.30 0.31 -2.87
N TRP A 37 2.79 0.63 -1.69
CA TRP A 37 3.52 1.83 -1.35
C TRP A 37 4.82 1.46 -0.67
N ARG A 38 5.93 2.12 -1.04
CA ARG A 38 7.24 1.82 -0.47
C ARG A 38 8.05 3.08 -0.24
N CYS A 39 8.70 3.16 0.92
CA CYS A 39 9.61 4.27 1.22
C CYS A 39 11.07 3.91 0.87
N ALA A 40 11.96 4.91 0.91
CA ALA A 40 13.38 4.71 0.68
C ALA A 40 14.03 3.72 1.67
N ASP A 41 13.48 3.63 2.89
CA ASP A 41 13.92 2.71 3.95
C ASP A 41 13.40 1.27 3.77
N ARG A 42 12.72 1.00 2.65
CA ARG A 42 12.16 -0.30 2.27
C ARG A 42 10.99 -0.80 3.12
N HIS A 43 10.36 0.06 3.93
CA HIS A 43 9.05 -0.26 4.49
C HIS A 43 8.02 -0.36 3.37
N THR A 44 7.32 -1.49 3.32
CA THR A 44 6.30 -1.77 2.32
C THR A 44 4.93 -1.75 2.98
N TRP A 45 4.08 -0.88 2.47
CA TRP A 45 2.71 -0.69 2.90
C TRP A 45 1.78 -0.97 1.74
N TRP A 46 0.53 -1.25 2.04
CA TRP A 46 -0.51 -1.40 1.03
C TRP A 46 -1.85 -0.92 1.54
N GLN A 47 -2.72 -0.51 0.63
CA GLN A 47 -4.10 -0.15 0.93
C GLN A 47 -5.00 -0.60 -0.22
N TRP A 48 -6.29 -0.73 0.04
CA TRP A 48 -7.27 -1.01 -1.00
C TRP A 48 -7.34 0.15 -2.02
N ALA A 49 -7.19 -0.17 -3.31
CA ALA A 49 -7.23 0.84 -4.36
C ALA A 49 -8.62 1.46 -4.53
N ASP A 50 -9.68 0.73 -4.15
CA ASP A 50 -11.05 1.22 -4.11
C ASP A 50 -11.39 2.01 -2.84
N ARG A 51 -10.53 1.98 -1.82
CA ARG A 51 -10.72 2.67 -0.53
C ARG A 51 -9.44 3.41 -0.11
N PRO A 52 -9.07 4.49 -0.83
CA PRO A 52 -7.83 5.20 -0.56
C PRO A 52 -7.84 5.98 0.77
N GLU A 53 -9.00 6.11 1.40
CA GLU A 53 -9.18 6.72 2.73
C GLU A 53 -8.87 5.75 3.90
N GLU A 54 -8.74 4.45 3.64
CA GLU A 54 -8.36 3.48 4.67
C GLU A 54 -6.87 3.61 5.06
N VAL A 55 -6.56 3.16 6.28
CA VAL A 55 -5.20 3.22 6.82
C VAL A 55 -4.29 2.30 6.02
N LEU A 56 -3.05 2.76 5.79
CA LEU A 56 -1.98 1.93 5.24
C LEU A 56 -1.72 0.73 6.14
N GLU A 57 -1.93 -0.47 5.59
CA GLU A 57 -1.62 -1.72 6.27
C GLU A 57 -0.19 -2.17 5.95
N SER A 58 0.42 -2.89 6.88
CA SER A 58 1.72 -3.53 6.63
C SER A 58 1.57 -4.62 5.59
N CYS A 59 2.45 -4.64 4.59
CA CYS A 59 2.48 -5.71 3.60
C CYS A 59 3.12 -6.96 4.22
N PRO A 60 2.44 -8.13 4.26
CA PRO A 60 2.96 -9.36 4.85
C PRO A 60 4.04 -10.02 3.97
N VAL A 61 4.13 -9.62 2.70
CA VAL A 61 5.06 -10.19 1.70
C VAL A 61 5.87 -9.08 1.02
N PRO A 62 6.65 -8.27 1.78
CA PRO A 62 7.38 -7.13 1.23
C PRO A 62 8.42 -7.55 0.19
N GLU A 63 8.92 -8.79 0.27
CA GLU A 63 9.97 -9.34 -0.60
C GLU A 63 9.52 -9.57 -2.05
N LEU A 64 8.21 -9.58 -2.33
CA LEU A 64 7.67 -9.70 -3.69
C LEU A 64 7.83 -8.39 -4.50
N PHE A 65 8.01 -7.26 -3.81
CA PHE A 65 8.11 -5.93 -4.41
C PHE A 65 9.58 -5.49 -4.37
N ARG A 66 10.38 -5.99 -5.31
CA ARG A 66 11.82 -5.69 -5.42
C ARG A 66 12.09 -4.27 -5.89
#